data_AF-A0A524QSL1-F1
#
_entry.id   AF-A0A524QSL1-F1
#
_cell.length_a   1.000
_cell.length_b   1.000
_cell.length_c   1.000
_cell.angle_alpha   90.00
_cell.angle_beta   90.00
_cell.angle_gamma   90.00
#
_symmetry.space_group_name_H-M   'P 1'
#
loop_
_entity.id
_entity.type
_entity.pdbx_description
1 polymer ?
#
loop_
_entity_poly.entity_id
_entity_poly.type
_entity_poly.pdbx_seq_one_letter_code
_entity_poly.pdbx_strand_id
1 'polypeptide(L)'
;IIDIEKLFGIRAIRWQKRVEVEVRLTYWEGSAEYERLGLEDRYTTILGVEIPVVVIPISPGKNITVISEVIAMNHMLKVYGENAAVELSKRLSERLHRQAVTSDYLESDFE
;
A
#
# COMPACT_ATOMS: atom_id res chain seq x y z
N ILE A 1 3.83 -27.27 -18.22
CA ILE A 1 2.87 -27.41 -17.10
C ILE A 1 3.63 -28.02 -15.93
N ILE A 2 3.47 -27.51 -14.71
CA ILE A 2 4.16 -27.99 -13.50
C ILE A 2 3.14 -28.32 -12.40
N ASP A 3 3.50 -29.26 -11.52
CA ASP A 3 2.66 -29.71 -10.39
C ASP A 3 3.19 -29.10 -9.07
N ILE A 4 2.49 -28.09 -8.56
CA ILE A 4 2.91 -27.33 -7.37
C ILE A 4 2.83 -28.18 -6.10
N GLU A 5 1.84 -29.06 -5.99
CA GLU A 5 1.69 -29.94 -4.82
C GLU A 5 2.86 -30.93 -4.75
N LYS A 6 3.27 -31.52 -5.87
CA LYS A 6 4.41 -32.46 -5.88
C LYS A 6 5.75 -31.78 -5.63
N LEU A 7 5.92 -30.55 -6.09
CA LEU A 7 7.19 -29.81 -5.94
C LEU A 7 7.36 -29.20 -4.55
N PHE A 8 6.28 -28.68 -3.95
CA PHE A 8 6.34 -27.87 -2.72
C PHE A 8 5.50 -28.44 -1.56
N GLY A 9 4.80 -29.55 -1.80
CA GLY A 9 3.98 -30.26 -0.82
C GLY A 9 2.61 -29.63 -0.59
N ILE A 10 1.80 -30.32 0.23
CA ILE A 10 0.41 -29.95 0.55
C ILE A 10 0.27 -28.53 1.16
N ARG A 11 1.34 -28.00 1.78
CA ARG A 11 1.34 -26.66 2.39
C ARG A 11 1.29 -25.53 1.36
N ALA A 12 1.72 -25.77 0.12
CA ALA A 12 1.76 -24.78 -0.96
C ALA A 12 0.43 -24.60 -1.69
N ILE A 13 -0.56 -25.46 -1.44
CA ILE A 13 -1.88 -25.41 -2.08
C ILE A 13 -2.99 -25.13 -1.07
N ARG A 14 -4.07 -24.51 -1.53
CA ARG A 14 -5.32 -24.33 -0.78
C ARG A 14 -6.49 -24.58 -1.72
N TRP A 15 -7.43 -25.42 -1.29
CA TRP A 15 -8.63 -25.75 -2.05
C TRP A 15 -9.59 -24.56 -2.17
N GLN A 16 -9.67 -23.74 -1.11
CA GLN A 16 -10.54 -22.56 -1.07
C GLN A 16 -9.86 -21.45 -0.28
N LYS A 17 -9.97 -20.22 -0.78
CA LYS A 17 -9.60 -19.00 -0.06
C LYS A 17 -10.54 -17.88 -0.48
N ARG A 18 -10.95 -17.05 0.48
CA ARG A 18 -11.68 -15.81 0.20
C ARG A 18 -10.74 -14.79 -0.46
N VAL A 19 -11.21 -14.18 -1.54
CA VAL A 19 -10.55 -13.01 -2.15
C VAL A 19 -10.84 -11.80 -1.29
N GLU A 20 -9.78 -11.18 -0.76
CA GLU A 20 -9.88 -10.05 0.17
C GLU A 20 -9.29 -8.77 -0.41
N VAL A 21 -8.36 -8.87 -1.36
CA VAL A 21 -7.73 -7.74 -2.03
C VAL A 21 -7.39 -8.11 -3.47
N GLU A 22 -7.58 -7.18 -4.41
CA GLU A 22 -7.10 -7.28 -5.79
C GLU A 22 -5.76 -6.55 -5.93
N VAL A 23 -4.73 -7.22 -6.44
CA VAL A 23 -3.48 -6.57 -6.87
C VAL A 23 -3.46 -6.52 -8.39
N ARG A 24 -3.65 -5.32 -8.96
CA ARG A 24 -3.71 -5.09 -10.41
C ARG A 24 -2.37 -4.61 -10.93
N LEU A 25 -1.70 -5.45 -11.72
CA LEU A 25 -0.43 -5.12 -12.34
C LEU A 25 -0.66 -4.39 -13.66
N THR A 26 -0.10 -3.19 -13.80
CA THR A 26 -0.15 -2.40 -15.04
C THR A 26 1.26 -2.18 -15.57
N TYR A 27 1.39 -1.87 -16.85
CA TYR A 27 2.67 -1.39 -17.38
C TYR A 27 2.96 0.00 -16.82
N TRP A 28 4.25 0.28 -16.58
CA TRP A 28 4.67 1.62 -16.23
C TRP A 28 4.52 2.56 -17.42
N GLU A 29 3.64 3.53 -17.28
CA GLU A 29 3.49 4.68 -18.19
C GLU A 29 3.91 5.96 -17.46
N GLY A 30 4.78 6.76 -18.09
CA GLY A 30 5.31 7.99 -17.49
C GLY A 30 4.29 9.13 -17.34
N SER A 31 3.17 9.07 -18.06
CA SER A 31 2.08 10.05 -18.04
C SER A 31 1.00 9.75 -17.01
N ALA A 32 1.01 8.57 -16.38
CA ALA A 32 -0.02 8.19 -15.42
C ALA A 32 0.33 8.72 -14.01
N GLU A 33 -0.64 9.37 -13.36
CA GLU A 33 -0.54 9.72 -11.95
C GLU A 33 -0.75 8.48 -11.10
N TYR A 34 0.31 8.09 -10.38
CA TYR A 34 0.26 6.99 -9.44
C TYR A 34 0.13 7.50 -8.02
N GLU A 35 -0.80 6.92 -7.28
CA GLU A 35 -0.95 7.10 -5.83
C GLU A 35 0.34 6.68 -5.11
N ARG A 36 0.96 7.59 -4.34
CA ARG A 36 2.22 7.31 -3.62
C ARG A 36 2.06 7.17 -2.12
N LEU A 37 1.01 7.75 -1.56
CA LEU A 37 0.82 7.83 -0.11
C LEU A 37 -0.14 6.75 0.42
N GLY A 38 -1.05 6.24 -0.43
CA GLY A 38 -2.02 5.21 -0.02
C GLY A 38 -3.05 5.73 0.99
N LEU A 39 -3.38 7.03 0.92
CA LEU A 39 -4.35 7.70 1.78
C LEU A 39 -5.79 7.38 1.36
N GLU A 40 -6.04 7.21 0.06
CA GLU A 40 -7.34 6.83 -0.47
C GLU A 40 -7.39 5.33 -0.75
N ASP A 41 -8.44 4.68 -0.24
CA ASP A 41 -8.74 3.29 -0.56
C ASP A 41 -9.58 3.21 -1.83
N ARG A 42 -9.13 2.39 -2.79
CA ARG A 42 -9.86 2.12 -4.02
C ARG A 42 -10.51 0.75 -3.94
N TYR A 43 -11.67 0.61 -4.56
CA TYR A 43 -12.42 -0.64 -4.58
C TYR A 43 -12.74 -1.07 -6.02
N THR A 44 -12.84 -2.38 -6.22
CA THR A 44 -13.38 -3.01 -7.41
C THR A 44 -14.60 -3.82 -7.01
N THR A 45 -15.48 -4.14 -7.95
CA THR A 45 -16.63 -5.03 -7.67
C THR A 45 -16.44 -6.36 -8.38
N ILE A 46 -16.44 -7.45 -7.62
CA ILE A 46 -16.41 -8.83 -8.15
C ILE A 46 -17.68 -9.53 -7.69
N LEU A 47 -18.51 -9.96 -8.65
CA LEU A 47 -19.77 -10.67 -8.39
C LEU A 47 -20.70 -9.92 -7.40
N GLY A 48 -20.72 -8.58 -7.49
CA GLY A 48 -21.52 -7.71 -6.61
C GLY A 48 -20.91 -7.45 -5.24
N VAL A 49 -19.70 -7.94 -4.97
CA VAL A 49 -18.96 -7.69 -3.72
C VAL A 49 -17.86 -6.67 -3.98
N GLU A 50 -17.84 -5.59 -3.22
CA GLU A 50 -16.73 -4.64 -3.24
C GLU A 50 -15.52 -5.22 -2.50
N ILE A 51 -14.37 -5.21 -3.18
CA ILE A 51 -13.08 -5.59 -2.60
C ILE A 51 -12.05 -4.50 -2.86
N PRO A 52 -11.13 -4.22 -1.92
CA PRO A 52 -10.08 -3.25 -2.11
C PRO A 52 -9.18 -3.64 -3.28
N VAL A 53 -8.78 -2.65 -4.08
CA VAL A 53 -7.88 -2.83 -5.24
C VAL A 53 -6.65 -1.95 -5.09
N VAL A 54 -5.49 -2.56 -5.34
CA VAL A 54 -4.19 -1.89 -5.37
C VAL A 54 -3.62 -2.01 -6.78
N VAL A 55 -3.45 -0.87 -7.45
CA VAL A 55 -2.89 -0.82 -8.80
C VAL A 55 -1.39 -0.56 -8.72
N ILE A 56 -0.58 -1.48 -9.24
CA ILE A 56 0.87 -1.40 -9.20
C ILE A 56 1.44 -1.33 -10.62
N PRO A 57 2.11 -0.25 -10.99
CA PRO A 57 2.82 -0.17 -12.25
C PRO A 57 4.16 -0.93 -12.17
N ILE A 58 4.33 -1.91 -13.05
CA ILE A 58 5.51 -2.75 -13.12
C ILE A 58 6.45 -2.23 -14.20
N SER A 59 7.73 -2.14 -13.82
CA SER A 59 8.85 -1.96 -14.75
C SER A 59 9.82 -3.13 -14.57
N PRO A 60 10.66 -3.43 -15.57
CA PRO A 60 11.76 -4.38 -15.40
C PRO A 60 12.59 -4.05 -14.16
N GLY A 61 13.06 -5.10 -13.45
CA GLY A 61 13.88 -4.98 -12.24
C GLY A 61 13.11 -4.93 -10.91
N LYS A 62 11.77 -4.84 -10.92
CA LYS A 62 10.95 -4.91 -9.70
C LYS A 62 10.59 -6.36 -9.34
N ASN A 63 10.70 -6.73 -8.06
CA ASN A 63 10.28 -8.05 -7.57
C ASN A 63 8.79 -8.05 -7.22
N ILE A 64 7.97 -8.62 -8.10
CA ILE A 64 6.50 -8.65 -7.95
C ILE A 64 6.07 -9.47 -6.73
N THR A 65 6.79 -10.53 -6.40
CA THR A 65 6.48 -11.40 -5.26
C THR A 65 6.55 -10.63 -3.94
N VAL A 66 7.66 -9.92 -3.72
CA VAL A 66 7.86 -9.11 -2.50
C VAL A 66 6.83 -7.99 -2.43
N ILE A 67 6.54 -7.32 -3.55
CA ILE A 67 5.52 -6.26 -3.57
C ILE A 67 4.15 -6.82 -3.19
N SER A 68 3.76 -7.97 -3.75
CA SER A 68 2.48 -8.60 -3.46
C SER A 68 2.35 -9.03 -2.00
N GLU A 69 3.44 -9.53 -1.41
CA GLU A 69 3.51 -9.89 0.01
C GLU A 69 3.35 -8.67 0.92
N VAL A 70 4.05 -7.56 0.62
CA VAL A 70 3.92 -6.31 1.37
C VAL A 70 2.51 -5.75 1.28
N ILE A 71 1.85 -5.82 0.12
CA ILE A 71 0.46 -5.40 -0.04
C ILE A 71 -0.46 -6.27 0.83
N ALA A 72 -0.27 -7.58 0.84
CA ALA A 72 -1.07 -8.48 1.68
C ALA A 72 -0.88 -8.17 3.17
N MET A 73 0.36 -7.94 3.62
CA MET A 73 0.65 -7.54 5.00
C MET A 73 0.03 -6.19 5.35
N ASN A 74 0.16 -5.18 4.48
CA ASN A 74 -0.42 -3.86 4.69
C ASN A 74 -1.96 -3.90 4.73
N HIS A 75 -2.59 -4.71 3.88
CA HIS A 75 -4.02 -4.96 3.94
C HIS A 75 -4.42 -5.55 5.31
N MET A 76 -3.66 -6.53 5.82
CA MET A 76 -3.92 -7.07 7.15
C MET A 76 -3.77 -6.02 8.26
N LEU A 77 -2.75 -5.16 8.21
CA LEU A 77 -2.58 -4.07 9.17
C LEU A 77 -3.79 -3.12 9.16
N LYS A 78 -4.26 -2.72 7.98
CA LYS A 78 -5.47 -1.89 7.84
C LYS A 78 -6.70 -2.57 8.44
N VAL A 79 -6.87 -3.87 8.20
CA VAL A 79 -7.96 -4.67 8.81
C VAL A 79 -7.85 -4.72 10.34
N TYR A 80 -6.64 -4.73 10.90
CA TYR A 80 -6.41 -4.65 12.34
C TYR A 80 -6.49 -3.22 12.91
N GLY A 81 -6.81 -2.23 12.07
CA GLY A 81 -6.98 -0.83 12.48
C GLY A 81 -5.71 0.03 12.41
N GLU A 82 -4.62 -0.50 11.86
CA GLU A 82 -3.37 0.23 11.69
C GLU A 82 -3.26 0.82 10.27
N ASN A 83 -3.18 2.15 10.17
CA ASN A 83 -2.94 2.84 8.90
C ASN A 83 -1.65 3.67 8.96
N ALA A 84 -0.58 3.11 8.40
CA ALA A 84 0.74 3.73 8.37
C ALA A 84 0.77 5.09 7.63
N ALA A 85 -0.06 5.27 6.59
CA ALA A 85 -0.12 6.52 5.83
C ALA A 85 -0.71 7.66 6.67
N VAL A 86 -1.79 7.38 7.41
CA VAL A 86 -2.42 8.34 8.32
C VAL A 86 -1.48 8.71 9.46
N GLU A 87 -0.83 7.71 10.06
CA GLU A 87 0.13 7.94 11.15
C GLU A 87 1.35 8.75 10.66
N LEU A 88 1.86 8.47 9.46
CA LEU A 88 2.94 9.24 8.85
C LEU A 88 2.51 10.70 8.62
N SER A 89 1.33 10.90 8.04
CA SER A 89 0.78 12.24 7.77
C SER A 89 0.67 13.05 9.06
N LYS A 90 0.13 12.44 10.12
CA LYS A 90 -0.01 13.08 11.44
C LYS A 90 1.35 13.52 11.98
N ARG A 91 2.34 12.61 12.01
CA ARG A 91 3.70 12.90 12.49
C ARG A 91 4.38 14.00 11.69
N LEU A 92 4.17 14.02 10.37
CA LEU A 92 4.74 15.03 9.49
C LEU A 92 4.13 16.41 9.77
N SER A 93 2.80 16.51 9.88
CA SER A 93 2.10 17.75 10.22
C SER A 93 2.55 18.31 11.58
N GLU A 94 2.69 17.46 12.60
CA GLU A 94 3.19 17.86 13.92
C GLU A 94 4.64 18.38 13.88
N ARG A 95 5.48 17.81 13.00
CA ARG A 95 6.87 18.25 12.83
C ARG A 95 6.95 19.60 12.12
N LEU A 96 6.16 19.79 11.07
CA LEU A 96 6.08 21.05 10.33
C LEU A 96 5.54 22.18 11.21
N HIS A 97 4.50 21.92 12.00
CA HIS A 97 3.96 22.92 12.92
C HIS A 97 4.99 23.37 13.97
N ARG A 98 5.73 22.43 14.57
CA ARG A 98 6.81 22.78 15.51
C ARG A 98 7.90 23.62 14.86
N GLN A 99 8.28 23.31 13.63
CA GLN A 99 9.31 24.06 12.91
C GLN A 99 8.87 25.49 12.59
N ALA A 100 7.61 25.68 12.14
CA ALA A 100 7.05 27.00 11.88
C ALA A 100 7.03 27.85 13.16
N VAL A 101 6.54 27.28 14.27
CA VAL A 101 6.50 27.96 15.57
C VAL A 101 7.90 28.39 16.02
N THR A 102 8.91 27.51 15.93
CA THR A 102 10.29 27.88 16.27
C THR A 102 10.85 28.98 15.36
N SER A 103 10.52 28.99 14.07
CA SER A 103 10.93 30.05 13.14
C SER A 103 10.33 31.40 13.53
N ASP A 104 9.03 31.45 13.82
CA ASP A 104 8.33 32.68 14.22
C ASP A 104 8.90 33.25 15.53
N TYR A 105 9.19 32.38 16.51
CA TYR A 105 9.84 32.80 17.76
C TYR A 105 11.22 33.40 17.51
N LEU A 106 12.04 32.79 16.65
CA LEU A 106 13.38 33.29 16.34
C LEU A 106 13.32 34.63 15.59
N GLU A 107 12.38 34.82 14.66
CA GLU A 107 12.22 36.10 13.94
C GLU A 107 11.77 37.24 14.87
N SER A 108 10.89 36.96 15.83
CA SER A 108 10.43 37.96 16.80
C SER A 108 11.48 38.44 17.80
N ASP A 109 12.59 37.71 17.96
CA ASP A 109 13.69 38.05 18.89
C ASP A 109 14.73 39.01 18.25
N PHE A 110 14.61 39.29 16.93
CA PHE A 110 15.49 40.18 16.18
C PHE A 110 14.89 41.59 15.89
N GLU A 111 13.65 41.86 16.30
CA GLU A 111 13.03 43.21 16.34
C GLU A 111 13.16 43.85 17.74
#